data_AF-A0A5B8XNF6-F1
#
_entry.id   AF-A0A5B8XNF6-F1
#
_cell.length_a   1.000
_cell.length_b   1.000
_cell.length_c   1.000
_cell.angle_alpha   90.00
_cell.angle_beta   90.00
_cell.angle_gamma   90.00
#
_symmetry.space_group_name_H-M   'P 1'
#
loop_
_entity.id
_entity.type
_entity.pdbx_description
1 polymer ?
#
loop_
_entity_poly.entity_id
_entity_poly.type
_entity_poly.pdbx_seq_one_letter_code
_entity_poly.pdbx_strand_id
1 'polypeptide(L)'
;MRLHKVSTFALLLVAGAIASSCGSDEKKSSTPYVEPEGDLGTPDTGTGLNNIAPLLECGQAVCELSCEVLADPNFCWQRAVREVYACMEGVTKGTMAQTDLCVVGSVEIAFSQSLVADTIIDKEDWDFEIITGDVCARVQDTENAFQLDTRFGTVRAEFTDSDYTVTCENGEVWRYEGEVTDLLQCRDESDSLPLPGVITFTSGPEFGFGLSPADGNLFQCTFEE
;
A
#
# COMPACT_ATOMS: atom_id res chain seq x y z
N MET A 1 3.98 56.39 -9.92
CA MET A 1 5.27 55.75 -9.56
C MET A 1 4.92 54.50 -8.75
N ARG A 2 5.26 53.26 -9.06
CA ARG A 2 6.05 52.63 -10.13
C ARG A 2 5.30 51.40 -10.66
N LEU A 3 5.56 51.11 -11.92
CA LEU A 3 5.16 49.95 -12.72
C LEU A 3 5.88 48.65 -12.33
N HIS A 4 5.20 47.52 -12.60
CA HIS A 4 5.66 46.26 -13.22
C HIS A 4 6.53 45.25 -12.42
N LYS A 5 6.09 43.98 -12.35
CA LYS A 5 6.45 42.92 -13.31
C LYS A 5 5.63 41.63 -13.11
N VAL A 6 5.20 41.08 -14.24
CA VAL A 6 4.67 39.74 -14.47
C VAL A 6 5.80 38.71 -14.33
N SER A 7 5.52 37.52 -13.80
CA SER A 7 6.32 36.33 -14.10
C SER A 7 5.45 35.09 -14.17
N THR A 8 5.06 34.75 -15.40
CA THR A 8 4.56 33.46 -15.83
C THR A 8 5.70 32.44 -15.72
N PHE A 9 5.51 31.38 -14.95
CA PHE A 9 6.34 30.18 -15.07
C PHE A 9 5.50 29.08 -15.73
N ALA A 10 5.79 28.85 -17.01
CA ALA A 10 5.49 27.61 -17.67
C ALA A 10 6.53 26.58 -17.22
N LEU A 11 6.08 25.45 -16.67
CA LEU A 11 6.92 24.26 -16.53
C LEU A 11 6.41 23.24 -17.56
N LEU A 12 7.23 23.02 -18.58
CA LEU A 12 7.11 21.93 -19.56
C LEU A 12 8.00 20.77 -19.11
N LEU A 13 7.48 19.55 -19.32
CA LEU A 13 8.18 18.25 -19.45
C LEU A 13 8.76 17.70 -18.13
N VAL A 14 8.60 16.41 -17.81
CA VAL A 14 8.86 15.23 -18.63
C VAL A 14 7.90 14.10 -18.26
N ALA A 15 7.24 13.52 -19.26
CA ALA A 15 6.66 12.18 -19.16
C ALA A 15 7.81 11.17 -19.11
N GLY A 16 8.16 10.70 -17.91
CA GLY A 16 9.03 9.56 -17.70
C GLY A 16 8.18 8.35 -17.39
N ALA A 17 7.85 7.56 -18.42
CA ALA A 17 7.41 6.19 -18.22
C ALA A 17 8.62 5.39 -17.73
N ILE A 18 8.80 5.31 -16.42
CA ILE A 18 9.69 4.31 -15.82
C ILE A 18 8.81 3.08 -15.63
N ALA A 19 8.83 2.19 -16.61
CA ALA A 19 8.42 0.82 -16.38
C ALA A 19 9.42 0.25 -15.36
N SER A 20 9.02 0.19 -14.09
CA SER A 20 9.67 -0.66 -13.11
C SER A 20 9.37 -2.09 -13.52
N SER A 21 10.25 -2.67 -14.33
CA SER A 21 10.23 -4.11 -14.60
C SER A 21 10.67 -4.79 -13.31
N CYS A 22 9.86 -5.70 -12.76
CA CYS A 22 10.24 -6.57 -11.65
C CYS A 22 11.69 -7.05 -11.91
N GLY A 23 12.62 -6.68 -11.04
CA GLY A 23 14.04 -6.97 -11.22
C GLY A 23 14.30 -8.46 -11.05
N SER A 24 14.16 -9.23 -12.14
CA SER A 24 14.58 -10.62 -12.17
C SER A 24 16.10 -10.69 -12.32
N ASP A 25 16.83 -10.79 -11.22
CA ASP A 25 18.16 -11.39 -11.24
C ASP A 25 18.00 -12.89 -11.54
N GLU A 26 18.14 -13.25 -12.81
CA GLU A 26 18.15 -14.64 -13.29
C GLU A 26 19.23 -15.47 -12.57
N LYS A 27 18.85 -16.22 -11.54
CA LYS A 27 19.61 -17.41 -11.12
C LYS A 27 19.51 -18.45 -12.23
N LYS A 28 20.55 -18.54 -13.06
CA LYS A 28 20.82 -19.66 -13.98
C LYS A 28 20.65 -21.00 -13.26
N SER A 29 19.57 -21.72 -13.53
CA SER A 29 19.44 -23.15 -13.25
C SER A 29 19.54 -23.90 -14.56
N SER A 30 20.69 -24.54 -14.75
CA SER A 30 20.99 -25.41 -15.88
C SER A 30 20.24 -26.73 -15.75
N THR A 31 19.28 -26.99 -16.64
CA THR A 31 18.82 -28.35 -16.93
C THR A 31 19.28 -28.78 -18.33
N PRO A 32 19.70 -30.05 -18.50
CA PRO A 32 20.28 -30.52 -19.74
C PRO A 32 19.21 -30.79 -20.81
N TYR A 33 19.59 -30.45 -22.05
CA TYR A 33 18.87 -30.67 -23.29
C TYR A 33 18.58 -32.17 -23.50
N VAL A 34 17.33 -32.51 -23.84
CA VAL A 34 16.95 -33.84 -24.35
C VAL A 34 16.74 -33.71 -25.87
N GLU A 35 17.52 -34.44 -26.65
CA GLU A 35 17.36 -34.57 -28.10
C GLU A 35 16.03 -35.25 -28.47
N PRO A 36 15.30 -34.75 -29.47
CA PRO A 36 14.37 -35.56 -30.23
C PRO A 36 14.99 -35.97 -31.57
N GLU A 37 15.22 -37.27 -31.74
CA GLU A 37 15.39 -37.89 -33.06
C GLU A 37 14.04 -37.83 -33.81
N GLY A 38 14.03 -37.36 -35.05
CA GLY A 38 12.78 -37.32 -35.82
C GLY A 38 12.83 -36.62 -37.18
N ASP A 39 13.44 -37.31 -38.14
CA ASP A 39 13.04 -37.46 -39.54
C ASP A 39 13.04 -36.28 -40.55
N LEU A 40 13.59 -36.57 -41.74
CA LEU A 40 13.85 -35.68 -42.87
C LEU A 40 12.64 -35.60 -43.80
N GLY A 41 12.05 -34.41 -43.93
CA GLY A 41 11.05 -34.06 -44.95
C GLY A 41 11.46 -32.82 -45.74
N THR A 42 11.35 -32.90 -47.07
CA THR A 42 11.83 -31.99 -48.13
C THR A 42 11.24 -30.57 -48.14
N PRO A 43 11.89 -29.60 -48.84
CA PRO A 43 11.51 -28.19 -48.83
C PRO A 43 10.41 -27.89 -49.86
N ASP A 44 9.33 -27.24 -49.42
CA ASP A 44 8.34 -26.65 -50.32
C ASP A 44 8.24 -25.14 -50.10
N THR A 45 8.22 -24.43 -51.23
CA THR A 45 8.24 -22.97 -51.33
C THR A 45 6.80 -22.46 -51.46
N GLY A 46 6.37 -21.56 -50.58
CA GLY A 46 5.01 -21.01 -50.67
C GLY A 46 4.70 -19.96 -49.61
N THR A 47 4.83 -18.70 -50.02
CA THR A 47 4.35 -17.47 -49.40
C THR A 47 3.02 -17.59 -48.64
N GLY A 48 3.02 -17.13 -47.37
CA GLY A 48 1.84 -16.80 -46.59
C GLY A 48 2.27 -16.17 -45.28
N LEU A 49 2.16 -14.84 -45.17
CA LEU A 49 2.51 -14.03 -44.01
C LEU A 49 1.67 -14.44 -42.80
N ASN A 50 2.16 -15.41 -42.03
CA ASN A 50 1.63 -15.77 -40.72
C ASN A 50 2.10 -14.76 -39.67
N ASN A 51 1.22 -14.55 -38.70
CA ASN A 51 1.49 -14.01 -37.36
C ASN A 51 1.62 -12.48 -37.27
N ILE A 52 0.48 -11.80 -37.45
CA ILE A 52 0.23 -10.60 -36.66
C ILE A 52 -0.04 -11.09 -35.23
N ALA A 53 0.92 -10.80 -34.36
CA ALA A 53 0.92 -11.06 -32.93
C ALA A 53 -0.38 -10.61 -32.25
N PRO A 54 -0.81 -11.26 -31.16
CA PRO A 54 -1.80 -10.69 -30.26
C PRO A 54 -1.18 -9.42 -29.65
N LEU A 55 -1.57 -8.26 -30.16
CA LEU A 55 -1.28 -6.97 -29.56
C LEU A 55 -2.21 -6.77 -28.37
N LEU A 56 -1.61 -6.79 -27.17
CA LEU A 56 -2.00 -6.02 -25.98
C LEU A 56 -3.19 -6.54 -25.17
N GLU A 57 -3.06 -7.74 -24.60
CA GLU A 57 -3.38 -7.89 -23.17
C GLU A 57 -2.09 -7.57 -22.41
N CYS A 58 -1.87 -6.29 -22.08
CA CYS A 58 -0.83 -5.92 -21.13
C CYS A 58 -1.22 -6.48 -19.76
N GLY A 59 -0.85 -7.73 -19.51
CA GLY A 59 -0.83 -8.28 -18.17
C GLY A 59 -0.03 -7.33 -17.30
N GLN A 60 -0.68 -6.74 -16.30
CA GLN A 60 0.04 -6.07 -15.23
C GLN A 60 1.10 -7.04 -14.75
N ALA A 61 2.36 -6.61 -14.72
CA ALA A 61 3.42 -7.45 -14.17
C ALA A 61 3.08 -7.67 -12.69
N VAL A 62 2.64 -8.88 -12.35
CA VAL A 62 2.42 -9.29 -10.96
C VAL A 62 3.79 -9.71 -10.45
N CYS A 63 4.39 -8.90 -9.59
CA CYS A 63 5.65 -9.22 -8.93
C CYS A 63 5.39 -10.09 -7.69
N GLU A 64 6.34 -10.95 -7.33
CA GLU A 64 6.29 -11.73 -6.10
C GLU A 64 6.56 -10.82 -4.89
N LEU A 65 5.63 -10.79 -3.95
CA LEU A 65 5.80 -10.10 -2.67
C LEU A 65 6.55 -11.02 -1.72
N SER A 66 7.68 -10.58 -1.18
CA SER A 66 8.46 -11.31 -0.18
C SER A 66 8.63 -10.50 1.10
N CYS A 67 9.17 -11.12 2.14
CA CYS A 67 9.53 -10.43 3.38
C CYS A 67 10.54 -9.30 3.13
N GLU A 68 11.50 -9.50 2.23
CA GLU A 68 12.48 -8.48 1.85
C GLU A 68 11.82 -7.27 1.18
N VAL A 69 10.82 -7.52 0.32
CA VAL A 69 10.04 -6.43 -0.32
C VAL A 69 9.22 -5.69 0.72
N LEU A 70 8.53 -6.40 1.62
CA LEU A 70 7.78 -5.78 2.70
C LEU A 70 8.68 -4.94 3.63
N ALA A 71 9.92 -5.36 3.86
CA ALA A 71 10.89 -4.64 4.67
C ALA A 71 11.59 -3.48 3.91
N ASP A 72 11.49 -3.39 2.58
CA ASP A 72 12.15 -2.34 1.81
C ASP A 72 11.51 -0.97 2.09
N PRO A 73 12.25 0.01 2.65
CA PRO A 73 11.71 1.33 2.96
C PRO A 73 11.25 2.13 1.73
N ASN A 74 11.57 1.67 0.51
CA ASN A 74 11.14 2.27 -0.76
C ASN A 74 9.92 1.56 -1.38
N PHE A 75 9.52 0.41 -0.84
CA PHE A 75 8.29 -0.26 -1.25
C PHE A 75 7.09 0.69 -1.02
N CYS A 76 6.13 0.69 -1.96
CA CYS A 76 5.05 1.68 -1.98
C CYS A 76 4.25 1.70 -0.67
N TRP A 77 4.00 0.53 -0.08
CA TRP A 77 3.35 0.39 1.22
C TRP A 77 4.11 1.13 2.33
N GLN A 78 5.42 0.87 2.46
CA GLN A 78 6.28 1.52 3.45
C GLN A 78 6.30 3.04 3.30
N ARG A 79 6.34 3.52 2.06
CA ARG A 79 6.31 4.95 1.76
C ARG A 79 4.98 5.57 2.16
N ALA A 80 3.84 4.94 1.83
CA ALA A 80 2.53 5.42 2.21
C ALA A 80 2.38 5.51 3.74
N VAL A 81 2.73 4.45 4.46
CA VAL A 81 2.71 4.41 5.94
C VAL A 81 3.54 5.55 6.53
N ARG A 82 4.77 5.75 6.05
CA ARG A 82 5.64 6.83 6.55
C ARG A 82 5.01 8.20 6.39
N GLU A 83 4.30 8.45 5.28
CA GLU A 83 3.63 9.74 5.09
C GLU A 83 2.42 9.91 6.00
N VAL A 84 1.66 8.84 6.25
CA VAL A 84 0.56 8.89 7.23
C VAL A 84 1.10 9.26 8.62
N TYR A 85 2.22 8.67 9.05
CA TYR A 85 2.88 9.07 10.30
C TYR A 85 3.42 10.50 10.27
N ALA A 86 3.92 10.97 9.13
CA ALA A 86 4.39 12.35 8.99
C ALA A 86 3.25 13.37 9.17
N CYS A 87 2.00 13.01 8.81
CA CYS A 87 0.82 13.86 9.04
C CYS A 87 0.54 14.15 10.53
N MET A 88 0.97 13.25 11.42
CA MET A 88 0.77 13.38 12.86
C MET A 88 1.77 14.34 13.53
N GLU A 89 2.80 14.81 12.82
CA GLU A 89 3.83 15.73 13.37
C GLU A 89 4.48 15.26 14.70
N GLY A 90 4.46 13.95 14.97
CA GLY A 90 5.00 13.34 16.19
C GLY A 90 4.09 13.43 17.43
N VAL A 91 2.89 14.01 17.32
CA VAL A 91 1.87 13.94 18.38
C VAL A 91 0.99 12.71 18.18
N THR A 92 0.79 11.94 19.25
CA THR A 92 0.08 10.65 19.16
C THR A 92 -1.02 10.49 20.19
N LYS A 93 -1.24 11.46 21.08
CA LYS A 93 -2.27 11.37 22.14
C LYS A 93 -3.27 12.51 22.02
N GLY A 94 -4.54 12.17 21.95
CA GLY A 94 -5.64 13.10 21.79
C GLY A 94 -6.88 12.71 22.56
N THR A 95 -7.94 13.48 22.33
CA THR A 95 -9.21 13.37 23.02
C THR A 95 -10.35 13.43 22.01
N MET A 96 -11.38 12.63 22.21
CA MET A 96 -12.60 12.67 21.42
C MET A 96 -13.34 13.99 21.69
N ALA A 97 -13.33 14.89 20.71
CA ALA A 97 -14.08 16.15 20.77
C ALA A 97 -15.56 15.94 20.42
N GLN A 98 -15.83 14.96 19.55
CA GLN A 98 -17.15 14.49 19.16
C GLN A 98 -17.08 12.97 18.92
N THR A 99 -18.23 12.32 18.70
CA THR A 99 -18.27 10.86 18.45
C THR A 99 -17.51 10.45 17.19
N ASP A 100 -17.27 11.36 16.26
CA ASP A 100 -16.63 11.14 14.96
C ASP A 100 -15.34 11.97 14.80
N LEU A 101 -14.87 12.63 15.86
CA LEU A 101 -13.71 13.52 15.79
C LEU A 101 -12.84 13.37 17.02
N CYS A 102 -11.60 12.93 16.79
CA CYS A 102 -10.54 13.01 17.78
C CYS A 102 -9.57 14.14 17.46
N VAL A 103 -9.15 14.88 18.48
CA VAL A 103 -8.17 15.96 18.33
C VAL A 103 -6.87 15.57 19.04
N VAL A 104 -5.77 15.52 18.28
CA VAL A 104 -4.43 15.15 18.72
C VAL A 104 -3.51 16.35 18.50
N GLY A 105 -3.31 17.17 19.53
CA GLY A 105 -2.56 18.43 19.38
C GLY A 105 -3.29 19.40 18.44
N SER A 106 -2.69 19.70 17.28
CA SER A 106 -3.30 20.50 16.20
C SER A 106 -3.85 19.65 15.05
N VAL A 107 -3.78 18.33 15.16
CA VAL A 107 -4.24 17.38 14.16
C VAL A 107 -5.65 16.92 14.51
N GLU A 108 -6.53 16.92 13.51
CA GLU A 108 -7.89 16.38 13.61
C GLU A 108 -7.93 15.00 12.94
N ILE A 109 -8.47 14.00 13.64
CA ILE A 109 -8.76 12.66 13.12
C ILE A 109 -10.27 12.54 12.97
N ALA A 110 -10.75 12.69 11.75
CA ALA A 110 -12.17 12.66 11.43
C ALA A 110 -12.57 11.27 10.95
N PHE A 111 -13.40 10.57 11.72
CA PHE A 111 -13.88 9.24 11.39
C PHE A 111 -15.14 9.34 10.51
N SER A 112 -15.25 8.45 9.53
CA SER A 112 -16.46 8.39 8.70
C SER A 112 -17.66 7.84 9.47
N GLN A 113 -17.39 7.12 10.56
CA GLN A 113 -18.32 6.45 11.44
C GLN A 113 -18.30 7.07 12.84
N SER A 114 -19.46 7.07 13.50
CA SER A 114 -19.55 7.43 14.91
C SER A 114 -18.96 6.33 15.79
N LEU A 115 -18.07 6.74 16.68
CA LEU A 115 -17.41 5.94 17.69
C LEU A 115 -18.06 6.19 19.05
N VAL A 116 -18.32 5.10 19.77
CA VAL A 116 -18.90 5.10 21.12
C VAL A 116 -18.04 4.20 21.98
N ALA A 117 -17.66 4.67 23.17
CA ALA A 117 -16.71 4.00 24.05
C ALA A 117 -17.05 2.52 24.29
N ASP A 118 -18.33 2.22 24.51
CA ASP A 118 -18.79 0.86 24.86
C ASP A 118 -18.76 -0.13 23.69
N THR A 119 -18.71 0.33 22.43
CA THR A 119 -18.84 -0.52 21.24
C THR A 119 -17.67 -0.39 20.28
N ILE A 120 -16.61 0.31 20.68
CA ILE A 120 -15.51 0.64 19.77
C ILE A 120 -14.68 -0.59 19.39
N ILE A 121 -14.60 -1.58 20.28
CA ILE A 121 -13.86 -2.83 20.06
C ILE A 121 -14.55 -3.70 18.99
N ASP A 122 -15.87 -3.56 18.83
CA ASP A 122 -16.67 -4.34 17.89
C ASP A 122 -16.84 -3.65 16.52
N LYS A 123 -16.10 -2.57 16.27
CA LYS A 123 -16.18 -1.84 15.00
C LYS A 123 -15.33 -2.52 13.94
N GLU A 124 -16.02 -2.93 12.89
CA GLU A 124 -15.48 -3.28 11.58
C GLU A 124 -15.47 -2.00 10.71
N ASP A 125 -14.58 -1.94 9.72
CA ASP A 125 -14.44 -0.84 8.74
C ASP A 125 -14.00 0.53 9.34
N TRP A 126 -12.74 0.60 9.76
CA TRP A 126 -12.13 1.83 10.29
C TRP A 126 -11.70 2.84 9.23
N ASP A 127 -12.65 3.69 8.83
CA ASP A 127 -12.41 4.78 7.89
C ASP A 127 -12.18 6.12 8.59
N PHE A 128 -11.06 6.78 8.32
CA PHE A 128 -10.79 8.13 8.86
C PHE A 128 -9.85 8.98 8.00
N GLU A 129 -9.94 10.29 8.20
CA GLU A 129 -9.06 11.30 7.62
C GLU A 129 -8.18 11.91 8.70
N ILE A 130 -6.90 12.13 8.37
CA ILE A 130 -5.95 12.90 9.18
C ILE A 130 -5.86 14.30 8.57
N ILE A 131 -6.23 15.31 9.36
CA ILE A 131 -6.38 16.69 8.90
C ILE A 131 -5.38 17.58 9.65
N THR A 132 -4.49 18.21 8.90
CA THR A 132 -3.48 19.16 9.40
C THR A 132 -3.53 20.42 8.53
N GLY A 133 -4.58 21.23 8.74
CA GLY A 133 -4.94 22.36 7.89
C GLY A 133 -5.79 21.95 6.68
N ASP A 134 -5.38 20.94 5.95
CA ASP A 134 -6.13 20.20 4.94
C ASP A 134 -6.02 18.67 5.15
N VAL A 135 -6.74 17.88 4.36
CA VAL A 135 -6.67 16.41 4.44
C VAL A 135 -5.28 15.96 4.02
N CYS A 136 -4.49 15.49 5.00
CA CYS A 136 -3.12 15.05 4.80
C CYS A 136 -3.04 13.59 4.35
N ALA A 137 -3.87 12.73 4.95
CA ALA A 137 -4.01 11.33 4.56
C ALA A 137 -5.43 10.82 4.85
N ARG A 138 -5.86 9.79 4.12
CA ARG A 138 -7.06 9.01 4.42
C ARG A 138 -6.68 7.55 4.59
N VAL A 139 -7.25 6.94 5.63
CA VAL A 139 -7.16 5.52 5.91
C VAL A 139 -8.54 4.93 5.69
N GLN A 140 -8.61 3.85 4.92
CA GLN A 140 -9.84 3.11 4.73
C GLN A 140 -9.61 1.65 5.00
N ASP A 141 -10.51 1.06 5.75
CA ASP A 141 -10.52 -0.35 6.09
C ASP A 141 -11.87 -0.92 5.65
N THR A 142 -11.81 -1.97 4.85
CA THR A 142 -12.97 -2.64 4.28
C THR A 142 -12.82 -4.13 4.52
N GLU A 143 -13.92 -4.87 4.44
CA GLU A 143 -13.97 -6.33 4.65
C GLU A 143 -12.75 -7.13 4.13
N ASN A 144 -12.20 -6.78 2.96
CA ASN A 144 -11.09 -7.51 2.35
C ASN A 144 -9.93 -6.61 1.88
N ALA A 145 -9.94 -5.33 2.23
CA ALA A 145 -8.91 -4.41 1.75
C ALA A 145 -8.65 -3.26 2.70
N PHE A 146 -7.39 -2.88 2.77
CA PHE A 146 -6.91 -1.74 3.52
C PHE A 146 -6.24 -0.76 2.56
N GLN A 147 -6.66 0.50 2.59
CA GLN A 147 -6.24 1.52 1.63
C GLN A 147 -5.67 2.75 2.35
N LEU A 148 -4.58 3.26 1.81
CA LEU A 148 -3.96 4.51 2.23
C LEU A 148 -3.96 5.50 1.06
N ASP A 149 -4.68 6.60 1.22
CA ASP A 149 -4.59 7.74 0.32
C ASP A 149 -3.66 8.79 0.93
N THR A 150 -2.60 9.12 0.20
CA THR A 150 -1.62 10.13 0.61
C THR A 150 -1.41 11.13 -0.52
N ARG A 151 -0.60 12.18 -0.28
CA ARG A 151 -0.17 13.10 -1.33
C ARG A 151 0.57 12.44 -2.50
N PHE A 152 1.09 11.22 -2.32
CA PHE A 152 1.80 10.49 -3.37
C PHE A 152 0.89 9.57 -4.19
N GLY A 153 -0.37 9.43 -3.79
CA GLY A 153 -1.35 8.56 -4.42
C GLY A 153 -1.91 7.54 -3.45
N THR A 154 -2.59 6.56 -4.02
CA THR A 154 -3.30 5.50 -3.32
C THR A 154 -2.49 4.22 -3.36
N VAL A 155 -2.30 3.61 -2.20
CA VAL A 155 -1.79 2.24 -2.08
C VAL A 155 -2.87 1.39 -1.42
N ARG A 156 -3.09 0.20 -1.98
CA ARG A 156 -4.16 -0.70 -1.54
C ARG A 156 -3.61 -2.08 -1.27
N ALA A 157 -3.84 -2.59 -0.07
CA ALA A 157 -3.55 -3.93 0.36
C ALA A 157 -4.86 -4.73 0.37
N GLU A 158 -4.90 -5.89 -0.28
CA GLU A 158 -6.07 -6.77 -0.33
C GLU A 158 -5.71 -8.14 0.21
N PHE A 159 -6.63 -8.70 0.98
CA PHE A 159 -6.49 -10.00 1.64
C PHE A 159 -7.60 -10.91 1.14
N THR A 160 -7.23 -12.11 0.73
CA THR A 160 -8.17 -13.22 0.53
C THR A 160 -7.71 -14.40 1.37
N ASP A 161 -8.52 -15.46 1.41
CA ASP A 161 -8.15 -16.70 2.12
C ASP A 161 -6.83 -17.33 1.62
N SER A 162 -6.40 -17.01 0.40
CA SER A 162 -5.25 -17.65 -0.26
C SER A 162 -4.15 -16.70 -0.71
N ASP A 163 -4.42 -15.39 -0.70
CA ASP A 163 -3.54 -14.41 -1.34
C ASP A 163 -3.49 -13.11 -0.56
N TYR A 164 -2.32 -12.48 -0.62
CA TYR A 164 -2.14 -11.12 -0.19
C TYR A 164 -1.58 -10.29 -1.34
N THR A 165 -2.26 -9.20 -1.67
CA THR A 165 -1.90 -8.35 -2.82
C THR A 165 -1.73 -6.90 -2.38
N VAL A 166 -0.66 -6.27 -2.83
CA VAL A 166 -0.44 -4.82 -2.68
C VAL A 166 -0.41 -4.19 -4.07
N THR A 167 -1.32 -3.26 -4.31
CA THR A 167 -1.36 -2.42 -5.50
C THR A 167 -0.80 -1.04 -5.17
N CYS A 168 0.28 -0.67 -5.84
CA CYS A 168 0.96 0.60 -5.68
C CYS A 168 0.31 1.72 -6.52
N GLU A 169 0.70 2.97 -6.25
CA GLU A 169 0.16 4.17 -6.90
C GLU A 169 0.41 4.22 -8.42
N ASN A 170 1.44 3.51 -8.88
CA ASN A 170 1.85 3.39 -10.29
C ASN A 170 1.11 2.25 -11.03
N GLY A 171 0.24 1.49 -10.34
CA GLY A 171 -0.46 0.33 -10.88
C GLY A 171 0.34 -0.98 -10.87
N GLU A 172 1.53 -0.98 -10.26
CA GLU A 172 2.32 -2.18 -9.98
C GLU A 172 1.63 -3.03 -8.91
N VAL A 173 1.62 -4.34 -9.12
CA VAL A 173 0.90 -5.28 -8.27
C VAL A 173 1.90 -6.28 -7.71
N TRP A 174 1.98 -6.37 -6.40
CA TRP A 174 2.81 -7.30 -5.66
C TRP A 174 1.93 -8.35 -5.00
N ARG A 175 2.16 -9.63 -5.27
CA ARG A 175 1.33 -10.72 -4.74
C ARG A 175 2.18 -11.71 -3.98
N TYR A 176 1.69 -12.10 -2.81
CA TYR A 176 2.15 -13.26 -2.09
C TYR A 176 1.17 -14.41 -2.31
N GLU A 177 1.69 -15.53 -2.79
CA GLU A 177 0.94 -16.78 -2.95
C GLU A 177 1.27 -17.70 -1.75
N GLY A 178 0.39 -17.74 -0.76
CA GLY A 178 0.62 -18.46 0.50
C GLY A 178 -0.35 -18.04 1.60
N GLU A 179 -0.28 -18.72 2.75
CA GLU A 179 -1.09 -18.29 3.89
C GLU A 179 -0.58 -16.93 4.37
N VAL A 180 -1.47 -15.95 4.50
CA VAL A 180 -1.11 -14.58 4.96
C VAL A 180 -0.36 -14.61 6.30
N THR A 181 -0.58 -15.65 7.11
CA THR A 181 0.15 -15.91 8.35
C THR A 181 1.65 -16.20 8.17
N ASP A 182 2.10 -16.55 6.98
CA ASP A 182 3.52 -16.71 6.68
C ASP A 182 4.20 -15.33 6.50
N LEU A 183 3.47 -14.33 6.00
CA LEU A 183 3.94 -12.94 5.99
C LEU A 183 4.03 -12.36 7.41
N LEU A 184 3.22 -12.88 8.35
CA LEU A 184 3.35 -12.62 9.79
C LEU A 184 4.61 -13.23 10.41
N GLN A 185 5.52 -13.85 9.64
CA GLN A 185 6.81 -14.34 10.14
C GLN A 185 8.02 -13.55 9.57
N CYS A 186 7.78 -12.53 8.75
CA CYS A 186 8.81 -11.70 8.11
C CYS A 186 9.72 -10.85 9.04
N ARG A 187 9.72 -11.06 10.35
CA ARG A 187 10.59 -10.41 11.36
C ARG A 187 10.96 -11.41 12.45
N ASP A 188 12.24 -11.42 12.80
CA ASP A 188 12.83 -12.28 13.84
C ASP A 188 12.12 -12.11 15.20
N GLU A 189 11.46 -13.18 15.65
CA GLU A 189 11.15 -13.63 17.03
C GLU A 189 10.70 -12.65 18.14
N SER A 190 10.54 -11.34 17.92
CA SER A 190 10.05 -10.40 18.94
C SER A 190 8.84 -9.60 18.45
N ASP A 191 7.68 -10.01 18.95
CA ASP A 191 6.42 -9.27 19.09
C ASP A 191 5.83 -8.62 17.82
N SER A 192 4.74 -9.26 17.35
CA SER A 192 3.74 -8.79 16.39
C SER A 192 4.29 -8.22 15.09
N LEU A 193 4.35 -9.06 14.05
CA LEU A 193 4.38 -8.55 12.70
C LEU A 193 3.02 -7.98 12.35
N PRO A 194 2.95 -6.73 11.88
CA PRO A 194 1.67 -6.18 11.56
C PRO A 194 1.47 -6.44 10.07
N LEU A 195 0.41 -7.17 9.72
CA LEU A 195 -0.16 -6.92 8.41
C LEU A 195 -0.61 -5.45 8.41
N PRO A 196 -0.64 -4.77 7.27
CA PRO A 196 -1.27 -3.46 7.17
C PRO A 196 -2.57 -3.34 7.98
N GLY A 197 -2.70 -2.27 8.78
CA GLY A 197 -3.95 -1.95 9.47
C GLY A 197 -4.19 -2.56 10.86
N VAL A 198 -3.14 -2.94 11.63
CA VAL A 198 -3.38 -3.44 13.01
C VAL A 198 -3.91 -2.34 13.93
N ILE A 199 -5.16 -2.50 14.35
CA ILE A 199 -5.84 -1.67 15.35
C ILE A 199 -5.46 -2.15 16.75
N THR A 200 -4.95 -1.25 17.59
CA THR A 200 -4.53 -1.61 18.95
C THR A 200 -5.51 -1.03 19.97
N PHE A 201 -6.32 -1.89 20.57
CA PHE A 201 -7.23 -1.51 21.64
C PHE A 201 -6.53 -1.53 23.00
N THR A 202 -6.72 -0.47 23.78
CA THR A 202 -6.44 -0.48 25.22
C THR A 202 -7.78 -0.52 25.93
N SER A 203 -7.90 -1.29 27.01
CA SER A 203 -9.17 -1.34 27.75
C SER A 203 -9.43 -0.01 28.48
N GLY A 204 -10.69 0.42 28.54
CA GLY A 204 -11.11 1.66 29.22
C GLY A 204 -11.62 2.73 28.24
N PRO A 205 -11.52 4.04 28.59
CA PRO A 205 -11.98 5.12 27.73
C PRO A 205 -11.01 5.43 26.57
N GLU A 206 -9.95 4.63 26.37
CA GLU A 206 -8.89 4.92 25.40
C GLU A 206 -8.87 3.88 24.28
N PHE A 207 -8.64 4.31 23.05
CA PHE A 207 -8.37 3.43 21.91
C PHE A 207 -7.21 3.97 21.08
N GLY A 208 -6.55 3.09 20.32
CA GLY A 208 -5.42 3.49 19.48
C GLY A 208 -5.47 2.83 18.11
N PHE A 209 -4.85 3.50 17.15
CA PHE A 209 -4.68 2.99 15.80
C PHE A 209 -3.20 2.91 15.47
N GLY A 210 -2.76 1.81 14.87
CA GLY A 210 -1.39 1.60 14.42
C GLY A 210 -1.36 1.24 12.94
N LEU A 211 -0.27 1.59 12.25
CA LEU A 211 -0.05 1.18 10.87
C LEU A 211 1.26 0.41 10.75
N SER A 212 1.17 -0.82 10.26
CA SER A 212 2.35 -1.63 9.99
C SER A 212 3.22 -1.07 8.87
N PRO A 213 4.56 -1.15 8.97
CA PRO A 213 5.37 -1.69 10.06
C PRO A 213 5.99 -0.61 10.94
N ALA A 214 5.25 0.47 11.22
CA ALA A 214 5.78 1.51 12.08
C ALA A 214 5.84 1.04 13.55
N ASP A 215 6.79 1.60 14.29
CA ASP A 215 6.93 1.35 15.72
C ASP A 215 5.84 2.10 16.50
N GLY A 216 4.85 1.36 16.99
CA GLY A 216 3.81 1.87 17.90
C GLY A 216 2.58 2.49 17.22
N ASN A 217 1.72 3.09 18.04
CA ASN A 217 0.46 3.66 17.58
C ASN A 217 0.69 4.93 16.74
N LEU A 218 -0.01 5.05 15.62
CA LEU A 218 -0.18 6.27 14.84
C LEU A 218 -0.82 7.37 15.70
N PHE A 219 -1.90 7.01 16.39
CA PHE A 219 -2.54 7.86 17.39
C PHE A 219 -3.26 7.04 18.47
N GLN A 220 -3.61 7.72 19.55
CA GLN A 220 -4.41 7.24 20.66
C GLN A 220 -5.41 8.35 21.02
N CYS A 221 -6.67 7.97 21.21
CA CYS A 221 -7.77 8.86 21.53
C CYS A 221 -8.49 8.39 22.78
N THR A 222 -8.83 9.33 23.65
CA THR A 222 -9.56 9.08 24.90
C THR A 222 -10.94 9.75 24.87
N PHE A 223 -11.99 9.04 25.29
CA PHE A 223 -13.31 9.62 25.54
C PHE A 223 -13.28 10.41 26.86
N GLU A 224 -13.76 11.65 26.86
CA GLU A 224 -13.95 12.37 28.13
C GLU A 224 -15.07 11.71 28.95
N GLU A 225 -14.83 11.52 30.26
CA GLU A 225 -15.82 10.99 31.22
C GLU A 225 -16.96 11.97 31.51
#